data_AF-A0A1Y1UP15-F1
#
_entry.id   AF-A0A1Y1UP15-F1
#
_cell.length_a   1.000
_cell.length_b   1.000
_cell.length_c   1.000
_cell.angle_alpha   90.00
_cell.angle_beta   90.00
_cell.angle_gamma   90.00
#
_symmetry.space_group_name_H-M   'P 1'
#
loop_
_entity.id
_entity.type
_entity.pdbx_description
1 polymer ?
#
loop_
_entity_poly.entity_id
_entity_poly.type
_entity_poly.pdbx_seq_one_letter_code
_entity_poly.pdbx_strand_id
1 'polypeptide(L)'
;MAPKLNAVREAALAAAEARLKGPSTSQATNDASSSGSGPGLMTQPSTSRPSWTKPSEKQDLETRRNFARLLDRGIVRDNGYKQSAEAVETLIKICMNILENPDEVKYRDIRATNSLLQNKVLEVKGGHEYLIALGFRIVTREFVKHYVLQTSLARMHELEIGAEVLKTHLANLQARAASEAASKVNHQSAESARKARALAEYEEDRDAVKNRAERERLNRLYREQAAREKAEQEAEREEEEREREEEMDLQAQEVNEDSTGPGGSTATGLTSGEAETDHLVHDNPDDTMDDDEEAEHGTYSAFPAGGKRLGE
;
A
#
# COMPACT_ATOMS: atom_id res chain seq x y z
N MET A 1 24.97 -20.54 -17.74
CA MET A 1 25.49 -19.16 -17.84
C MET A 1 25.14 -18.31 -16.59
N ALA A 2 25.42 -18.80 -15.38
CA ALA A 2 25.14 -18.08 -14.12
C ALA A 2 26.36 -17.61 -13.26
N PRO A 3 27.64 -17.87 -13.57
CA PRO A 3 28.74 -17.55 -12.63
C PRO A 3 29.20 -16.08 -12.64
N LYS A 4 28.70 -15.22 -13.54
CA LYS A 4 29.22 -13.83 -13.69
C LYS A 4 28.66 -12.81 -12.69
N LEU A 5 27.55 -13.10 -12.02
CA LEU A 5 26.92 -12.15 -11.07
C LEU A 5 27.58 -12.15 -9.68
N ASN A 6 28.18 -13.27 -9.26
CA ASN A 6 28.82 -13.35 -7.93
C ASN A 6 30.15 -12.56 -7.88
N ALA A 7 30.91 -12.54 -8.97
CA ALA A 7 32.19 -11.81 -9.04
C ALA A 7 32.03 -10.29 -8.85
N VAL A 8 30.93 -9.71 -9.35
CA VAL A 8 30.68 -8.26 -9.23
C VAL A 8 30.32 -7.88 -7.79
N ARG A 9 29.61 -8.76 -7.07
CA ARG A 9 29.19 -8.53 -5.68
C ARG A 9 30.38 -8.64 -4.71
N GLU A 10 31.30 -9.56 -4.98
CA GLU A 10 32.53 -9.75 -4.19
C GLU A 10 33.50 -8.58 -4.36
N ALA A 11 33.67 -8.09 -5.60
CA ALA A 11 34.49 -6.90 -5.87
C ALA A 11 33.94 -5.62 -5.22
N ALA A 12 32.61 -5.48 -5.13
CA ALA A 12 31.97 -4.32 -4.49
C ALA A 12 32.17 -4.32 -2.96
N LEU A 13 32.20 -5.49 -2.31
CA LEU A 13 32.46 -5.60 -0.87
C LEU A 13 33.93 -5.30 -0.53
N ALA A 14 34.88 -5.76 -1.34
CA ALA A 14 36.31 -5.48 -1.14
C ALA A 14 36.65 -3.99 -1.27
N ALA A 15 35.98 -3.25 -2.16
CA ALA A 15 36.17 -1.81 -2.32
C ALA A 15 35.63 -0.98 -1.14
N ALA A 16 34.62 -1.49 -0.42
CA ALA A 16 34.06 -0.82 0.75
C ALA A 16 34.99 -0.93 1.97
N GLU A 17 35.65 -2.07 2.18
CA GLU A 17 36.60 -2.25 3.30
C GLU A 17 37.86 -1.40 3.16
N ALA A 18 38.37 -1.21 1.93
CA ALA A 18 39.57 -0.40 1.69
C ALA A 18 39.38 1.09 2.04
N ARG A 19 38.14 1.59 2.05
CA ARG A 19 37.83 2.99 2.43
C ARG A 19 37.74 3.23 3.93
N LEU A 20 37.57 2.18 4.74
CA LEU A 20 37.48 2.33 6.20
C LEU A 20 38.87 2.46 6.87
N LYS A 21 39.95 2.11 6.16
CA LYS A 21 41.33 2.14 6.65
C LYS A 21 42.07 3.37 6.11
N GLY A 22 41.68 4.55 6.59
CA GLY A 22 42.31 5.82 6.21
C GLY A 22 43.79 5.90 6.67
N PRO A 23 44.66 6.58 5.92
CA PRO A 23 46.07 6.78 6.28
C PRO A 23 46.22 7.81 7.40
N SER A 24 46.88 7.41 8.49
CA SER A 24 47.38 8.29 9.54
C SER A 24 48.50 9.18 9.01
N THR A 25 48.32 10.51 9.02
CA THR A 25 49.38 11.46 8.66
C THR A 25 49.55 12.51 9.76
N SER A 26 50.61 12.28 10.54
CA SER A 26 51.68 13.20 10.92
C SER A 26 51.37 14.57 11.56
N GLN A 27 51.87 14.67 12.80
CA GLN A 27 52.42 15.85 13.46
C GLN A 27 52.99 16.93 12.52
N ALA A 28 52.64 18.18 12.81
CA ALA A 28 53.45 19.35 12.49
C ALA A 28 53.55 20.24 13.74
N THR A 29 54.70 20.17 14.39
CA THR A 29 55.20 21.15 15.35
C THR A 29 55.61 22.42 14.61
N ASN A 30 55.12 23.60 15.03
CA ASN A 30 55.74 24.86 14.65
C ASN A 30 55.91 25.75 15.87
N ASP A 31 57.19 25.89 16.20
CA ASP A 31 57.80 26.78 17.17
C ASP A 31 57.99 28.20 16.60
N ALA A 32 58.23 29.14 17.52
CA ALA A 32 59.05 30.34 17.38
C ALA A 32 58.43 31.65 16.82
N SER A 33 58.33 32.62 17.75
CA SER A 33 58.99 33.94 17.71
C SER A 33 58.52 35.04 16.74
N SER A 34 58.07 36.17 17.28
CA SER A 34 58.62 37.50 16.92
C SER A 34 58.04 38.60 17.82
N SER A 35 58.88 39.10 18.71
CA SER A 35 58.71 40.30 19.50
C SER A 35 59.10 41.53 18.67
N GLY A 36 58.18 42.48 18.49
CA GLY A 36 58.42 43.74 17.81
C GLY A 36 57.76 44.90 18.55
N SER A 37 58.48 45.47 19.51
CA SER A 37 58.09 46.70 20.21
C SER A 37 58.39 47.92 19.32
N GLY A 38 57.34 48.63 18.90
CA GLY A 38 57.44 49.95 18.29
C GLY A 38 56.64 50.96 19.13
N PRO A 39 57.24 52.06 19.62
CA PRO A 39 56.52 53.09 20.35
C PRO A 39 56.06 54.19 19.39
N GLY A 40 54.79 54.56 19.51
CA GLY A 40 54.27 55.82 18.98
C GLY A 40 53.06 55.65 18.08
N LEU A 41 51.87 55.96 18.59
CA LEU A 41 50.96 56.86 17.88
C LEU A 41 49.82 57.35 18.78
N MET A 42 49.46 58.59 18.50
CA MET A 42 48.35 59.40 19.03
C MET A 42 47.08 58.63 19.38
N THR A 43 46.58 58.89 20.58
CA THR A 43 45.31 58.44 21.14
C THR A 43 44.14 58.98 20.32
N GLN A 44 43.68 58.21 19.34
CA GLN A 44 42.35 58.42 18.74
C GLN A 44 41.28 57.94 19.73
N PRO A 45 40.13 58.63 19.82
CA PRO A 45 39.00 58.16 20.62
C PRO A 45 38.56 56.80 20.06
N SER A 46 38.82 55.74 20.83
CA SER A 46 38.41 54.39 20.46
C SER A 46 36.89 54.36 20.45
N THR A 47 36.31 54.43 19.26
CA THR A 47 34.94 53.99 19.03
C THR A 47 34.95 52.49 19.32
N SER A 48 34.69 52.13 20.58
CA SER A 48 34.63 50.76 21.05
C SER A 48 33.70 50.00 20.11
N ARG A 49 34.28 49.09 19.33
CA ARG A 49 33.49 48.18 18.51
C ARG A 49 32.50 47.51 19.47
N PRO A 50 31.19 47.57 19.21
CA PRO A 50 30.21 46.96 20.09
C PRO A 50 30.57 45.48 20.22
N SER A 51 31.04 45.10 21.41
CA SER A 51 31.34 43.72 21.73
C SER A 51 30.02 42.97 21.69
N TRP A 52 29.93 41.95 20.84
CA TRP A 52 28.74 41.14 20.76
C TRP A 52 28.46 40.49 22.13
N THR A 53 27.31 40.80 22.71
CA THR A 53 26.81 40.15 23.92
C THR A 53 25.85 39.04 23.50
N LYS A 54 26.06 37.83 24.02
CA LYS A 54 25.16 36.70 23.78
C LYS A 54 23.72 37.12 24.12
N PRO A 55 22.74 36.91 23.22
CA PRO A 55 21.34 37.20 23.48
C PRO A 55 20.83 36.50 24.76
N SER A 56 19.82 37.10 25.39
CA SER A 56 19.15 36.49 26.55
C SER A 56 18.37 35.26 26.12
N GLU A 57 18.23 34.25 26.99
CA GLU A 57 17.41 33.04 26.74
C GLU A 57 15.99 33.38 26.26
N LYS A 58 15.42 34.49 26.75
CA LYS A 58 14.12 34.99 26.29
C LYS A 58 14.12 35.37 24.80
N GLN A 59 15.19 35.99 24.31
CA GLN A 59 15.35 36.35 22.89
C GLN A 59 15.55 35.10 22.03
N ASP A 60 16.25 34.09 22.55
CA ASP A 60 16.44 32.82 21.86
C ASP A 60 15.10 32.09 21.68
N LEU A 61 14.27 32.06 22.72
CA LEU A 61 12.92 31.49 22.65
C LEU A 61 12.02 32.23 21.65
N GLU A 62 12.08 33.56 21.61
CA GLU A 62 11.33 34.35 20.65
C GLU A 62 11.78 34.08 19.21
N THR A 63 13.10 34.02 19.00
CA THR A 63 13.72 33.69 17.71
C THR A 63 13.31 32.28 17.26
N ARG A 64 13.37 31.29 18.17
CA ARG A 64 12.91 29.92 17.95
C ARG A 64 11.44 29.87 17.54
N ARG A 65 10.59 30.62 18.25
CA ARG A 65 9.15 30.70 17.95
C ARG A 65 8.89 31.35 16.59
N ASN A 66 9.66 32.35 16.21
CA ASN A 66 9.55 33.01 14.91
C ASN A 66 9.95 32.06 13.77
N PHE A 67 11.05 31.31 13.92
CA PHE A 67 11.43 30.27 12.97
C PHE A 67 10.37 29.17 12.85
N ALA A 68 9.83 28.69 13.96
CA ALA A 68 8.77 27.68 13.94
C ALA A 68 7.52 28.18 13.20
N ARG A 69 7.07 29.41 13.48
CA ARG A 69 5.94 30.03 12.79
C ARG A 69 6.18 30.19 11.29
N LEU A 70 7.37 30.64 10.90
CA LEU A 70 7.72 30.81 9.49
C LEU A 70 7.77 29.46 8.77
N LEU A 71 8.28 28.42 9.43
CA LEU A 71 8.30 27.08 8.89
C LEU A 71 6.88 26.53 8.70
N ASP A 72 6.06 26.54 9.75
CA ASP A 72 4.73 25.96 9.72
C ASP A 72 3.80 26.72 8.76
N ARG A 73 3.80 28.05 8.81
CA ARG A 73 2.95 28.89 7.96
C ARG A 73 3.47 29.02 6.53
N GLY A 74 4.78 29.11 6.36
CA GLY A 74 5.42 29.37 5.06
C GLY A 74 5.64 28.11 4.25
N ILE A 75 6.22 27.08 4.86
CA ILE A 75 6.62 25.85 4.16
C ILE A 75 5.57 24.75 4.34
N VAL A 76 5.19 24.42 5.57
CA VAL A 76 4.40 23.20 5.81
C VAL A 76 2.94 23.33 5.34
N ARG A 77 2.33 24.50 5.52
CA ARG A 77 0.89 24.68 5.23
C ARG A 77 0.56 24.59 3.74
N ASP A 78 1.39 25.19 2.89
CA ASP A 78 1.06 25.42 1.48
C ASP A 78 1.73 24.40 0.54
N ASN A 79 2.49 23.44 1.09
CA ASN A 79 3.20 22.38 0.35
C ASN A 79 2.88 21.00 0.95
N GLY A 80 3.13 19.92 0.20
CA GLY A 80 2.96 18.55 0.71
C GLY A 80 4.00 18.20 1.80
N TYR A 81 3.68 17.26 2.70
CA TYR A 81 4.61 16.87 3.78
C TYR A 81 5.94 16.32 3.27
N LYS A 82 5.91 15.56 2.16
CA LYS A 82 7.11 15.03 1.52
C LYS A 82 8.02 16.16 0.99
N GLN A 83 7.45 17.09 0.23
CA GLN A 83 8.19 18.23 -0.33
C GLN A 83 8.73 19.14 0.78
N SER A 84 7.92 19.38 1.82
CA SER A 84 8.32 20.14 3.00
C SER A 84 9.50 19.48 3.73
N ALA A 85 9.46 18.15 3.90
CA ALA A 85 10.56 17.41 4.53
C ALA A 85 11.86 17.50 3.71
N GLU A 86 11.78 17.38 2.38
CA GLU A 86 12.95 17.50 1.49
C GLU A 86 13.56 18.91 1.51
N ALA A 87 12.72 19.94 1.59
CA ALA A 87 13.14 21.33 1.73
C ALA A 87 13.87 21.57 3.06
N VAL A 88 13.25 21.13 4.17
CA VAL A 88 13.81 21.23 5.52
C VAL A 88 15.14 20.47 5.63
N GLU A 89 15.23 19.27 5.07
CA GLU A 89 16.47 18.49 5.06
C GLU A 89 17.60 19.24 4.32
N THR A 90 17.28 19.89 3.20
CA THR A 90 18.24 20.66 2.42
C THR A 90 18.68 21.92 3.17
N LEU A 91 17.76 22.61 3.83
CA LEU A 91 18.07 23.75 4.71
C LEU A 91 18.98 23.34 5.87
N ILE A 92 18.72 22.20 6.52
CA ILE A 92 19.58 21.67 7.59
C ILE A 92 21.00 21.44 7.08
N LYS A 93 21.16 20.81 5.89
CA LYS A 93 22.48 20.58 5.29
C LYS A 93 23.22 21.89 5.03
N ILE A 94 22.52 22.91 4.53
CA ILE A 94 23.10 24.25 4.32
C ILE A 94 23.58 24.84 5.65
N CYS A 95 22.73 24.85 6.68
CA CYS A 95 23.09 25.39 7.99
C CYS A 95 24.26 24.62 8.62
N MET A 96 24.24 23.28 8.59
CA MET A 96 25.29 22.44 9.18
C MET A 96 26.63 22.65 8.49
N ASN A 97 26.68 22.73 7.15
CA ASN A 97 27.93 22.99 6.43
C ASN A 97 28.59 24.31 6.84
N ILE A 98 27.77 25.35 7.09
CA ILE A 98 28.24 26.66 7.54
C ILE A 98 28.69 26.63 9.01
N LEU A 99 27.93 25.96 9.88
CA LEU A 99 28.26 25.83 11.31
C LEU A 99 29.55 25.01 11.51
N GLU A 100 29.77 23.98 10.72
CA GLU A 100 30.98 23.13 10.77
C GLU A 100 32.20 23.85 10.16
N ASN A 101 32.00 24.67 9.12
CA ASN A 101 33.09 25.31 8.38
C ASN A 101 32.82 26.82 8.17
N PRO A 102 32.82 27.64 9.23
CA PRO A 102 32.42 29.05 9.17
C PRO A 102 33.38 29.92 8.33
N ASP A 103 34.65 29.55 8.24
CA ASP A 103 35.66 30.30 7.48
C ASP A 103 35.58 30.03 5.98
N GLU A 104 34.91 28.95 5.56
CA GLU A 104 34.86 28.59 4.15
C GLU A 104 33.81 29.42 3.39
N VAL A 105 34.27 30.30 2.50
CA VAL A 105 33.41 31.24 1.75
C VAL A 105 32.39 30.48 0.88
N LYS A 106 32.74 29.30 0.36
CA LYS A 106 31.89 28.52 -0.57
C LYS A 106 30.55 28.09 0.05
N TYR A 107 30.50 27.88 1.37
CA TYR A 107 29.25 27.50 2.06
C TYR A 107 28.41 28.72 2.41
N ARG A 108 29.05 29.90 2.50
CA ARG A 108 28.40 31.17 2.82
C ARG A 108 27.84 31.87 1.60
N ASP A 109 28.35 31.57 0.41
CA ASP A 109 27.92 32.13 -0.87
C ASP A 109 27.33 31.03 -1.77
N ILE A 110 26.00 30.97 -1.84
CA ILE A 110 25.27 29.93 -2.57
C ILE A 110 24.61 30.53 -3.80
N ARG A 111 24.97 30.02 -4.98
CA ARG A 111 24.34 30.39 -6.24
C ARG A 111 22.89 29.93 -6.30
N ALA A 112 21.97 30.82 -6.69
CA ALA A 112 20.56 30.48 -6.88
C ALA A 112 20.33 29.43 -7.99
N THR A 113 21.27 29.30 -8.93
CA THR A 113 21.26 28.30 -10.01
C THR A 113 21.71 26.90 -9.57
N ASN A 114 22.08 26.72 -8.30
CA ASN A 114 22.36 25.39 -7.77
C ASN A 114 21.07 24.55 -7.81
N SER A 115 21.07 23.46 -8.55
CA SER A 115 19.88 22.63 -8.79
C SER A 115 19.26 22.08 -7.50
N LEU A 116 20.06 21.76 -6.48
CA LEU A 116 19.54 21.31 -5.19
C LEU A 116 18.83 22.44 -4.44
N LEU A 117 19.43 23.63 -4.41
CA LEU A 117 18.80 24.79 -3.78
C LEU A 117 17.53 25.21 -4.54
N GLN A 118 17.61 25.26 -5.86
CA GLN A 118 16.51 25.69 -6.73
C GLN A 118 15.31 24.76 -6.59
N ASN A 119 15.49 23.46 -6.80
CA ASN A 119 14.39 22.50 -6.85
C ASN A 119 13.83 22.17 -5.47
N LYS A 120 14.68 22.13 -4.42
CA LYS A 120 14.23 21.71 -3.07
C LYS A 120 13.83 22.85 -2.15
N VAL A 121 14.38 24.05 -2.34
CA VAL A 121 14.15 25.17 -1.42
C VAL A 121 13.48 26.35 -2.10
N LEU A 122 13.96 26.79 -3.27
CA LEU A 122 13.42 27.99 -3.93
C LEU A 122 12.10 27.74 -4.65
N GLU A 123 11.86 26.52 -5.15
CA GLU A 123 10.58 26.12 -5.75
C GLU A 123 9.48 25.95 -4.68
N VAL A 124 9.87 25.71 -3.42
CA VAL A 124 8.94 25.50 -2.31
C VAL A 124 8.50 26.85 -1.74
N LYS A 125 7.17 27.07 -1.65
CA LYS A 125 6.62 28.29 -1.06
C LYS A 125 7.16 28.48 0.36
N GLY A 126 7.60 29.69 0.71
CA GLY A 126 8.19 30.00 2.01
C GLY A 126 9.67 29.63 2.16
N GLY A 127 10.26 28.85 1.25
CA GLY A 127 11.66 28.44 1.36
C GLY A 127 12.64 29.60 1.16
N HIS A 128 12.31 30.53 0.25
CA HIS A 128 13.10 31.74 0.06
C HIS A 128 13.09 32.64 1.29
N GLU A 129 11.91 32.90 1.85
CA GLU A 129 11.70 33.73 3.04
C GLU A 129 12.42 33.13 4.26
N TYR A 130 12.45 31.80 4.35
CA TYR A 130 13.17 31.10 5.42
C TYR A 130 14.68 31.32 5.32
N LEU A 131 15.28 31.30 4.13
CA LEU A 131 16.70 31.64 3.94
C LEU A 131 17.00 33.08 4.37
N ILE A 132 16.11 34.03 4.06
CA ILE A 132 16.28 35.42 4.50
C ILE A 132 16.20 35.51 6.03
N ALA A 133 15.29 34.77 6.66
CA ALA A 133 15.18 34.71 8.12
C ALA A 133 16.41 34.09 8.80
N LEU A 134 17.08 33.12 8.16
CA LEU A 134 18.37 32.58 8.61
C LEU A 134 19.54 33.56 8.46
N GLY A 135 19.31 34.73 7.84
CA GLY A 135 20.30 35.79 7.71
C GLY A 135 20.99 35.87 6.34
N PHE A 136 20.57 35.07 5.35
CA PHE A 136 21.09 35.20 3.99
C PHE A 136 20.60 36.49 3.34
N ARG A 137 21.47 37.13 2.57
CA ARG A 137 21.14 38.30 1.76
C ARG A 137 21.29 37.97 0.29
N ILE A 138 20.39 38.51 -0.53
CA ILE A 138 20.45 38.35 -1.98
C ILE A 138 21.45 39.38 -2.52
N VAL A 139 22.45 38.91 -3.24
CA VAL A 139 23.41 39.74 -3.97
C VAL A 139 23.41 39.29 -5.42
N THR A 140 23.32 40.21 -6.38
CA THR A 140 23.47 39.86 -7.80
C THR A 140 24.94 39.99 -8.18
N ARG A 141 25.57 38.90 -8.60
CA ARG A 141 26.95 38.85 -9.13
C ARG A 141 26.90 38.23 -10.51
N GLU A 142 27.53 38.87 -11.49
CA GLU A 142 27.58 38.35 -12.87
C GLU A 142 26.18 38.01 -13.43
N PHE A 143 25.18 38.86 -13.14
CA PHE A 143 23.77 38.66 -13.52
C PHE A 143 23.09 37.40 -12.93
N VAL A 144 23.72 36.74 -11.95
CA VAL A 144 23.16 35.60 -11.21
C VAL A 144 22.85 36.03 -9.77
N LYS A 145 21.74 35.56 -9.21
CA LYS A 145 21.40 35.78 -7.80
C LYS A 145 22.23 34.85 -6.91
N HIS A 146 22.87 35.40 -5.89
CA HIS A 146 23.63 34.71 -4.87
C HIS A 146 22.99 34.94 -3.50
N TYR A 147 22.93 33.90 -2.69
CA TYR A 147 22.54 33.96 -1.29
C TYR A 147 23.81 33.99 -0.44
N VAL A 148 24.11 35.16 0.13
CA VAL A 148 25.34 35.41 0.89
C VAL A 148 25.01 35.59 2.36
N LEU A 149 25.60 34.75 3.21
CA LEU A 149 25.52 34.89 4.67
C LEU A 149 26.69 35.75 5.18
N GLN A 150 26.38 36.79 5.95
CA GLN A 150 27.38 37.57 6.66
C GLN A 150 27.75 36.87 7.97
N THR A 151 29.01 36.45 8.11
CA THR A 151 29.52 35.86 9.36
C THR A 151 29.70 36.92 10.42
N SER A 152 28.66 37.13 11.21
CA SER A 152 28.73 37.82 12.50
C SER A 152 28.29 36.86 13.59
N LEU A 153 28.81 37.05 14.81
CA LEU A 153 28.45 36.20 15.95
C LEU A 153 26.93 36.14 16.18
N ALA A 154 26.23 37.26 15.98
CA ALA A 154 24.77 37.32 16.06
C ALA A 154 24.09 36.43 15.00
N ARG A 155 24.56 36.48 13.75
CA ARG A 155 23.97 35.68 12.67
C ARG A 155 24.28 34.19 12.81
N MET A 156 25.47 33.85 13.30
CA MET A 156 25.82 32.45 13.58
C MET A 156 24.94 31.87 14.70
N HIS A 157 24.65 32.66 15.75
CA HIS A 157 23.74 32.26 16.82
C HIS A 157 22.29 32.08 16.32
N GLU A 158 21.79 33.01 15.50
CA GLU A 158 20.46 32.87 14.86
C GLU A 158 20.39 31.64 13.94
N LEU A 159 21.46 31.37 13.19
CA LEU A 159 21.58 30.19 12.32
C LEU A 159 21.56 28.88 13.11
N GLU A 160 22.22 28.84 14.28
CA GLU A 160 22.21 27.70 15.19
C GLU A 160 20.80 27.41 15.72
N ILE A 161 20.09 28.43 16.20
CA ILE A 161 18.68 28.31 16.65
C ILE A 161 17.80 27.83 15.50
N GLY A 162 17.95 28.40 14.30
CA GLY A 162 17.21 27.99 13.11
C GLY A 162 17.45 26.53 12.74
N ALA A 163 18.71 26.08 12.79
CA ALA A 163 19.07 24.68 12.51
C ALA A 163 18.47 23.70 13.54
N GLU A 164 18.43 24.08 14.82
CA GLU A 164 17.79 23.29 15.88
C GLU A 164 16.28 23.12 15.61
N VAL A 165 15.57 24.22 15.30
CA VAL A 165 14.13 24.19 14.97
C VAL A 165 13.86 23.28 13.78
N LEU A 166 14.66 23.42 12.71
CA LEU A 166 14.52 22.59 11.52
C LEU A 166 14.68 21.11 11.85
N LYS A 167 15.67 20.73 12.66
CA LYS A 167 15.89 19.34 13.08
C LYS A 167 14.69 18.77 13.85
N THR A 168 14.14 19.52 14.80
CA THR A 168 12.95 19.10 15.55
C THR A 168 11.74 18.90 14.63
N HIS A 169 11.50 19.82 13.71
CA HIS A 169 10.37 19.72 12.78
C HIS A 169 10.56 18.65 11.70
N LEU A 170 11.79 18.35 11.28
CA LEU A 170 12.06 17.34 10.26
C LEU A 170 11.53 15.96 10.68
N ALA A 171 11.78 15.55 11.94
CA ALA A 171 11.30 14.27 12.45
C ALA A 171 9.76 14.19 12.40
N ASN A 172 9.08 15.27 12.80
CA ASN A 172 7.62 15.36 12.75
C ASN A 172 7.08 15.32 11.31
N LEU A 173 7.74 16.00 10.38
CA LEU A 173 7.36 16.01 8.96
C LEU A 173 7.57 14.65 8.30
N GLN A 174 8.67 13.98 8.59
CA GLN A 174 8.95 12.62 8.08
C GLN A 174 7.91 11.62 8.61
N ALA A 175 7.55 11.69 9.90
CA ALA A 175 6.52 10.84 10.48
C ALA A 175 5.14 11.06 9.80
N ARG A 176 4.77 12.33 9.56
CA ARG A 176 3.52 12.67 8.84
C ARG A 176 3.55 12.22 7.39
N ALA A 177 4.65 12.43 6.67
CA ALA A 177 4.82 11.99 5.30
C ALA A 177 4.73 10.45 5.19
N ALA A 178 5.35 9.72 6.12
CA ALA A 178 5.26 8.26 6.19
C ALA A 178 3.84 7.78 6.49
N SER A 179 3.15 8.42 7.43
CA SER A 179 1.76 8.11 7.77
C SER A 179 0.81 8.34 6.59
N GLU A 180 0.96 9.46 5.87
CA GLU A 180 0.15 9.76 4.68
C GLU A 180 0.41 8.74 3.56
N ALA A 181 1.67 8.37 3.33
CA ALA A 181 2.03 7.34 2.36
C ALA A 181 1.45 5.97 2.73
N ALA A 182 1.59 5.56 3.99
CA ALA A 182 1.05 4.30 4.50
C ALA A 182 -0.49 4.26 4.40
N SER A 183 -1.18 5.37 4.72
CA SER A 183 -2.63 5.48 4.60
C SER A 183 -3.09 5.31 3.14
N LYS A 184 -2.41 5.92 2.17
CA LYS A 184 -2.72 5.76 0.75
C LYS A 184 -2.51 4.32 0.28
N VAL A 185 -1.41 3.68 0.68
CA VAL A 185 -1.12 2.28 0.34
C VAL A 185 -2.17 1.35 0.95
N ASN A 186 -2.53 1.54 2.22
CA ASN A 186 -3.54 0.73 2.90
C ASN A 186 -4.93 0.91 2.30
N HIS A 187 -5.27 2.13 1.87
CA HIS A 187 -6.55 2.38 1.19
C HIS A 187 -6.59 1.68 -0.18
N GLN A 188 -5.52 1.81 -0.97
CA GLN A 188 -5.40 1.15 -2.27
C GLN A 188 -5.40 -0.38 -2.15
N SER A 189 -4.72 -0.95 -1.15
CA SER A 189 -4.69 -2.39 -0.92
C SER A 189 -6.03 -2.92 -0.41
N ALA A 190 -6.75 -2.15 0.42
CA ALA A 190 -8.10 -2.51 0.83
C ALA A 190 -9.08 -2.46 -0.36
N GLU A 191 -8.97 -1.45 -1.23
CA GLU A 191 -9.80 -1.35 -2.43
C GLU A 191 -9.49 -2.47 -3.43
N SER A 192 -8.21 -2.79 -3.66
CA SER A 192 -7.82 -3.89 -4.54
C SER A 192 -8.25 -5.25 -3.99
N ALA A 193 -8.18 -5.45 -2.67
CA ALA A 193 -8.68 -6.65 -2.02
C ALA A 193 -10.20 -6.80 -2.17
N ARG A 194 -10.96 -5.70 -2.09
CA ARG A 194 -12.41 -5.71 -2.34
C ARG A 194 -12.73 -6.10 -3.78
N LYS A 195 -12.04 -5.49 -4.75
CA LYS A 195 -12.22 -5.81 -6.17
C LYS A 195 -11.84 -7.26 -6.48
N ALA A 196 -10.76 -7.76 -5.89
CA ALA A 196 -10.31 -9.14 -6.06
C ALA A 196 -11.32 -10.15 -5.49
N ARG A 197 -11.91 -9.87 -4.31
CA ARG A 197 -12.97 -10.72 -3.74
C ARG A 197 -14.22 -10.77 -4.61
N ALA A 198 -14.69 -9.61 -5.07
CA ALA A 198 -15.85 -9.56 -5.97
C ALA A 198 -15.58 -10.34 -7.27
N LEU A 199 -14.37 -10.21 -7.83
CA LEU A 199 -14.00 -10.97 -9.04
C LEU A 199 -13.97 -12.48 -8.80
N ALA A 200 -13.42 -12.92 -7.66
CA ALA A 200 -13.39 -14.34 -7.30
C ALA A 200 -14.81 -14.91 -7.15
N GLU A 201 -15.73 -14.17 -6.53
CA GLU A 201 -17.13 -14.56 -6.39
C GLU A 201 -17.83 -14.73 -7.76
N TYR A 202 -17.59 -13.83 -8.71
CA TYR A 202 -18.10 -13.98 -10.08
C TYR A 202 -17.53 -15.21 -10.80
N GLU A 203 -16.25 -15.53 -10.57
CA GLU A 203 -15.61 -16.71 -11.15
C GLU A 203 -16.17 -18.00 -10.55
N GLU A 204 -16.39 -18.02 -9.24
CA GLU A 204 -17.03 -19.12 -8.51
C GLU A 204 -18.46 -19.37 -8.99
N ASP A 205 -19.28 -18.33 -9.15
CA ASP A 205 -20.64 -18.45 -9.72
C ASP A 205 -20.60 -18.98 -11.16
N ARG A 206 -19.71 -18.44 -11.99
CA ARG A 206 -19.55 -18.88 -13.38
C ARG A 206 -19.16 -20.36 -13.46
N ASP A 207 -18.25 -20.81 -12.60
CA ASP A 207 -17.82 -22.20 -12.59
C ASP A 207 -18.86 -23.12 -11.94
N ALA A 208 -19.64 -22.64 -10.96
CA ALA A 208 -20.80 -23.35 -10.44
C ALA A 208 -21.88 -23.59 -11.51
N VAL A 209 -22.18 -22.59 -12.34
CA VAL A 209 -23.10 -22.72 -13.48
C VAL A 209 -22.58 -23.73 -14.51
N LYS A 210 -21.27 -23.68 -14.85
CA LYS A 210 -20.66 -24.68 -15.75
C LYS A 210 -20.73 -26.09 -15.17
N ASN A 211 -20.34 -26.27 -13.91
CA ASN A 211 -20.36 -27.56 -13.22
C ASN A 211 -21.79 -28.13 -13.13
N ARG A 212 -22.80 -27.26 -12.94
CA ARG A 212 -24.21 -27.65 -12.97
C ARG A 212 -24.63 -28.11 -14.37
N ALA A 213 -24.29 -27.35 -15.41
CA ALA A 213 -24.61 -27.71 -16.79
C ALA A 213 -23.90 -29.00 -17.24
N GLU A 214 -22.66 -29.22 -16.83
CA GLU A 214 -21.91 -30.46 -17.09
C GLU A 214 -22.54 -31.65 -16.36
N ARG A 215 -22.93 -31.49 -15.09
CA ARG A 215 -23.63 -32.54 -14.34
C ARG A 215 -24.97 -32.90 -14.98
N GLU A 216 -25.75 -31.92 -15.40
CA GLU A 216 -27.02 -32.15 -16.11
C GLU A 216 -26.79 -32.87 -17.45
N ARG A 217 -25.75 -32.46 -18.20
CA ARG A 217 -25.37 -33.11 -19.45
C ARG A 217 -24.97 -34.57 -19.24
N LEU A 218 -24.13 -34.85 -18.24
CA LEU A 218 -23.76 -36.23 -17.89
C LEU A 218 -24.97 -37.04 -17.46
N ASN A 219 -25.84 -36.50 -16.61
CA ASN A 219 -27.07 -37.17 -16.19
C ASN A 219 -28.00 -37.49 -17.37
N ARG A 220 -28.09 -36.61 -18.36
CA ARG A 220 -28.85 -36.86 -19.59
C ARG A 220 -28.28 -38.02 -20.39
N LEU A 221 -26.96 -38.05 -20.57
CA LEU A 221 -26.29 -39.14 -21.26
C LEU A 221 -26.49 -40.49 -20.54
N TYR A 222 -26.39 -40.52 -19.21
CA TYR A 222 -26.65 -41.73 -18.42
C TYR A 222 -28.11 -42.19 -18.55
N ARG A 223 -29.09 -41.27 -18.52
CA ARG A 223 -30.51 -41.61 -18.70
C ARG A 223 -30.79 -42.18 -20.09
N GLU A 224 -30.19 -41.60 -21.12
CA GLU A 224 -30.33 -42.08 -22.50
C GLU A 224 -29.70 -43.46 -22.70
N GLN A 225 -28.51 -43.69 -22.12
CA GLN A 225 -27.88 -45.01 -22.12
C GLN A 225 -28.72 -46.06 -21.39
N ALA A 226 -29.20 -45.76 -20.18
CA ALA A 226 -30.04 -46.68 -19.42
C ALA A 226 -31.37 -46.98 -20.14
N ALA A 227 -31.97 -45.98 -20.79
CA ALA A 227 -33.18 -46.18 -21.60
C ALA A 227 -32.91 -47.07 -22.83
N ARG A 228 -31.76 -46.89 -23.48
CA ARG A 228 -31.34 -47.72 -24.62
C ARG A 228 -31.07 -49.16 -24.20
N GLU A 229 -30.33 -49.38 -23.12
CA GLU A 229 -30.06 -50.71 -22.58
C GLU A 229 -31.36 -51.40 -22.15
N LYS A 230 -32.28 -50.67 -21.52
CA LYS A 230 -33.59 -51.22 -21.15
C LYS A 230 -34.42 -51.61 -22.38
N ALA A 231 -34.44 -50.76 -23.41
CA ALA A 231 -35.16 -51.05 -24.65
C ALA A 231 -34.54 -52.24 -25.41
N GLU A 232 -33.22 -52.40 -25.36
CA GLU A 232 -32.51 -53.56 -25.94
C GLU A 232 -32.85 -54.85 -25.18
N GLN A 233 -32.86 -54.82 -23.84
CA GLN A 233 -33.27 -55.95 -23.01
C GLN A 233 -34.75 -56.32 -23.21
N GLU A 234 -35.63 -55.32 -23.38
CA GLU A 234 -37.04 -55.54 -23.64
C GLU A 234 -37.27 -56.15 -25.03
N ALA A 235 -36.56 -55.67 -26.06
CA ALA A 235 -36.59 -56.25 -27.40
C ALA A 235 -36.05 -57.69 -27.42
N GLU A 236 -34.96 -57.97 -26.70
CA GLU A 236 -34.40 -59.32 -26.55
C GLU A 236 -35.40 -60.25 -25.86
N ARG A 237 -36.09 -59.76 -24.82
CA ARG A 237 -37.13 -60.52 -24.12
C ARG A 237 -38.36 -60.78 -24.98
N GLU A 238 -38.84 -59.78 -25.73
CA GLU A 238 -39.95 -59.96 -26.69
C GLU A 238 -39.59 -60.96 -27.79
N GLU A 239 -38.35 -60.96 -28.26
CA GLU A 239 -37.85 -61.94 -29.23
C GLU A 239 -37.80 -63.36 -28.63
N GLU A 240 -37.28 -63.53 -27.42
CA GLU A 240 -37.34 -64.81 -26.70
C GLU A 240 -38.78 -65.30 -26.46
N GLU A 241 -39.69 -64.39 -26.10
CA GLU A 241 -41.11 -64.74 -25.91
C GLU A 241 -41.76 -65.16 -27.23
N ARG A 242 -41.46 -64.47 -28.35
CA ARG A 242 -41.92 -64.86 -29.69
C ARG A 242 -41.36 -66.23 -30.09
N GLU A 243 -40.06 -66.48 -29.85
CA GLU A 243 -39.46 -67.79 -30.12
C GLU A 243 -40.10 -68.90 -29.29
N ARG A 244 -40.41 -68.66 -28.00
CA ARG A 244 -41.14 -69.61 -27.15
C ARG A 244 -42.57 -69.86 -27.63
N GLU A 245 -43.27 -68.82 -28.06
CA GLU A 245 -44.62 -68.95 -28.64
C GLU A 245 -44.59 -69.78 -29.92
N GLU A 246 -43.65 -69.50 -30.84
CA GLU A 246 -43.44 -70.29 -32.06
C GLU A 246 -43.10 -71.76 -31.74
N GLU A 247 -42.26 -72.01 -30.74
CA GLU A 247 -41.93 -73.37 -30.28
C GLU A 247 -43.14 -74.09 -29.67
N MET A 248 -43.94 -73.38 -28.86
CA MET A 248 -45.15 -73.93 -28.26
C MET A 248 -46.22 -74.24 -29.32
N ASP A 249 -46.38 -73.40 -30.34
CA ASP A 249 -47.31 -73.62 -31.45
C ASP A 249 -46.90 -74.83 -32.31
N LEU A 250 -45.61 -75.00 -32.57
CA LEU A 250 -45.08 -76.20 -33.24
C LEU A 250 -45.36 -77.46 -32.41
N GLN A 251 -45.16 -77.39 -31.09
CA GLN A 251 -45.45 -78.50 -30.19
C GLN A 251 -46.96 -78.78 -30.07
N ALA A 252 -47.81 -77.76 -30.08
CA ALA A 252 -49.27 -77.90 -30.05
C ALA A 252 -49.82 -78.50 -31.35
N GLN A 253 -49.27 -78.14 -32.51
CA GLN A 253 -49.59 -78.82 -33.78
C GLN A 253 -49.24 -80.31 -33.74
N GLU A 254 -48.14 -80.69 -33.08
CA GLU A 254 -47.74 -82.09 -32.91
C GLU A 254 -48.69 -82.88 -31.98
N VAL A 255 -49.25 -82.22 -30.95
CA VAL A 255 -50.17 -82.86 -29.99
C VAL A 255 -51.62 -82.94 -30.51
N ASN A 256 -52.03 -82.05 -31.42
CA ASN A 256 -53.40 -82.01 -31.95
C ASN A 256 -53.68 -83.02 -33.08
N GLU A 257 -52.70 -83.83 -33.49
CA GLU A 257 -52.93 -85.00 -34.36
C GLU A 257 -53.49 -86.23 -33.64
N ASP A 258 -53.50 -86.28 -32.29
CA ASP A 258 -53.85 -87.51 -31.54
C ASP A 258 -55.02 -87.38 -30.55
N SER A 259 -55.86 -86.34 -30.65
CA SER A 259 -56.92 -86.09 -29.65
C SER A 259 -58.23 -85.53 -30.22
N THR A 260 -59.01 -86.38 -30.88
CA THR A 260 -60.47 -86.17 -31.05
C THR A 260 -61.24 -86.63 -29.81
N GLY A 261 -61.78 -85.70 -29.03
CA GLY A 261 -62.70 -86.00 -27.93
C GLY A 261 -63.56 -84.78 -27.54
N PRO A 262 -64.91 -84.87 -27.57
CA PRO A 262 -65.79 -83.75 -27.28
C PRO A 262 -66.35 -83.77 -25.85
N GLY A 263 -66.54 -82.58 -25.28
CA GLY A 263 -67.28 -82.32 -24.04
C GLY A 263 -66.49 -81.36 -23.15
N GLY A 264 -67.02 -80.29 -22.59
CA GLY A 264 -68.38 -79.86 -22.37
C GLY A 264 -68.41 -79.05 -21.07
N SER A 265 -69.34 -78.08 -20.98
CA SER A 265 -69.99 -77.63 -19.74
C SER A 265 -69.28 -76.63 -18.79
N THR A 266 -69.97 -75.48 -18.60
CA THR A 266 -70.27 -74.77 -17.32
C THR A 266 -69.14 -74.20 -16.46
N ALA A 267 -69.28 -73.20 -15.59
CA ALA A 267 -70.15 -72.05 -15.35
C ALA A 267 -69.59 -71.40 -14.05
N THR A 268 -69.97 -70.15 -13.77
CA THR A 268 -70.04 -69.49 -12.43
C THR A 268 -68.78 -69.03 -11.67
N GLY A 269 -68.94 -67.88 -10.98
CA GLY A 269 -68.12 -67.39 -9.84
C GLY A 269 -67.42 -66.06 -10.12
N LEU A 270 -67.94 -64.84 -9.89
CA LEU A 270 -68.45 -64.25 -8.63
C LEU A 270 -67.39 -64.28 -7.51
N THR A 271 -66.57 -63.23 -7.36
CA THR A 271 -66.19 -62.69 -6.03
C THR A 271 -65.93 -61.18 -6.09
N SER A 272 -66.65 -60.49 -5.22
CA SER A 272 -66.47 -59.11 -4.74
C SER A 272 -65.43 -59.07 -3.60
N GLY A 273 -64.69 -57.97 -3.48
CA GLY A 273 -63.93 -57.59 -2.27
C GLY A 273 -63.44 -56.14 -2.40
N GLU A 274 -64.10 -55.19 -1.72
CA GLU A 274 -63.58 -54.49 -0.51
C GLU A 274 -62.48 -53.48 -0.87
N ALA A 275 -62.79 -52.19 -1.05
CA ALA A 275 -62.98 -51.17 0.00
C ALA A 275 -61.77 -51.02 0.92
N GLU A 276 -60.89 -50.06 0.65
CA GLU A 276 -60.36 -49.18 1.70
C GLU A 276 -59.80 -47.89 1.09
N THR A 277 -60.47 -46.81 1.46
CA THR A 277 -59.95 -45.45 1.52
C THR A 277 -58.72 -45.43 2.42
N ASP A 278 -57.59 -44.89 1.95
CA ASP A 278 -56.68 -44.22 2.87
C ASP A 278 -56.37 -42.81 2.37
N HIS A 279 -56.48 -41.92 3.34
CA HIS A 279 -56.47 -40.48 3.33
C HIS A 279 -55.22 -40.09 4.13
N LEU A 280 -54.67 -38.88 3.94
CA LEU A 280 -53.56 -38.30 4.71
C LEU A 280 -52.16 -38.93 4.41
N VAL A 281 -51.04 -38.22 4.27
CA VAL A 281 -50.66 -36.81 4.50
C VAL A 281 -49.63 -36.43 3.44
N HIS A 282 -49.79 -35.28 2.81
CA HIS A 282 -48.71 -34.59 2.10
C HIS A 282 -47.84 -33.91 3.18
N ASP A 283 -46.97 -34.68 3.83
CA ASP A 283 -45.94 -34.14 4.72
C ASP A 283 -44.65 -34.01 3.90
N ASN A 284 -44.43 -32.81 3.38
CA ASN A 284 -43.08 -32.37 3.01
C ASN A 284 -42.80 -31.09 3.80
N PRO A 285 -42.41 -31.17 5.08
CA PRO A 285 -41.71 -30.08 5.73
C PRO A 285 -40.22 -30.24 5.42
N ASP A 286 -39.83 -29.82 4.23
CA ASP A 286 -38.42 -29.49 3.95
C ASP A 286 -38.35 -28.12 3.27
N ASP A 287 -38.98 -27.16 3.94
CA ASP A 287 -38.67 -25.75 3.77
C ASP A 287 -37.93 -25.33 5.04
N THR A 288 -36.71 -25.87 5.14
CA THR A 288 -35.63 -25.32 5.95
C THR A 288 -35.34 -23.92 5.40
N MET A 289 -36.16 -22.95 5.82
CA MET A 289 -35.78 -21.56 5.84
C MET A 289 -34.65 -21.45 6.87
N ASP A 290 -33.43 -21.73 6.40
CA ASP A 290 -32.22 -21.14 6.96
C ASP A 290 -32.30 -19.64 6.67
N ASP A 291 -33.17 -18.95 7.42
CA ASP A 291 -32.99 -17.54 7.74
C ASP A 291 -31.76 -17.49 8.67
N ASP A 292 -30.59 -17.58 8.06
CA ASP A 292 -29.34 -17.05 8.60
C ASP A 292 -29.54 -15.53 8.73
N GLU A 293 -30.26 -15.15 9.78
CA GLU A 293 -30.26 -13.83 10.37
C GLU A 293 -28.90 -13.65 11.06
N GLU A 294 -27.83 -13.62 10.26
CA GLU A 294 -26.58 -12.98 10.65
C GLU A 294 -26.88 -11.49 10.78
N ALA A 295 -27.42 -11.13 11.95
CA ALA A 295 -27.26 -9.82 12.52
C ALA A 295 -25.76 -9.58 12.67
N GLU A 296 -25.12 -9.16 11.58
CA GLU A 296 -23.85 -8.45 11.63
C GLU A 296 -24.06 -7.29 12.58
N HIS A 297 -23.57 -7.49 13.81
CA HIS A 297 -23.33 -6.45 14.76
C HIS A 297 -22.45 -5.41 14.07
N GLY A 298 -23.13 -4.40 13.52
CA GLY A 298 -22.53 -3.19 12.99
C GLY A 298 -21.56 -2.67 14.04
N THR A 299 -20.27 -2.83 13.76
CA THR A 299 -19.22 -2.12 14.46
C THR A 299 -19.44 -0.65 14.15
N TYR A 300 -20.19 0.01 15.04
CA TYR A 300 -20.32 1.46 15.10
C TYR A 300 -18.92 2.02 15.32
N SER A 301 -18.23 2.25 14.21
CA SER A 301 -17.06 3.10 14.13
C SER A 301 -17.54 4.50 14.52
N ALA A 302 -17.28 4.83 15.78
CA ALA A 302 -17.52 6.14 16.34
C ALA A 302 -16.80 7.19 15.47
N PHE A 303 -17.57 7.91 14.65
CA PHE A 303 -17.12 9.13 14.02
C PHE A 303 -16.79 10.15 15.12
N PRO A 304 -15.56 10.69 15.17
CA PRO A 304 -15.30 11.82 16.05
C PRO A 304 -16.08 13.04 15.53
N ALA A 305 -17.06 13.47 16.31
CA ALA A 305 -17.74 14.76 16.17
C ALA A 305 -16.73 15.90 16.41
N GLY A 306 -15.92 16.19 15.38
CA GLY A 306 -15.05 17.35 15.34
C GLY A 306 -15.84 18.58 14.91
N GLY A 307 -16.58 19.18 15.84
CA GLY A 307 -17.29 20.43 15.64
C GLY A 307 -16.33 21.55 15.21
N LYS A 308 -16.47 22.02 13.97
CA LYS A 308 -15.95 23.31 13.53
C LYS A 308 -16.84 24.40 14.12
N ARG A 309 -16.37 25.05 15.19
CA ARG A 309 -16.84 26.40 15.55
C ARG A 309 -16.22 27.38 14.56
N LEU A 310 -17.05 27.95 13.68
CA LEU A 310 -16.79 29.27 13.13
C LEU A 310 -17.20 30.30 14.19
N GLY A 311 -16.23 31.12 14.62
CA GLY A 311 -16.42 32.46 15.16
C GLY A 311 -15.31 33.30 14.51
N GLU A 312 -15.68 34.24 13.64
CA GLU A 312 -15.75 35.68 13.91
C GLU A 312 -14.35 36.31 14.08
#